data_AF-A0A1Z8VUJ3-F1
#
_entry.id   AF-A0A1Z8VUJ3-F1
#
_cell.length_a   1.000
_cell.length_b   1.000
_cell.length_c   1.000
_cell.angle_alpha   90.00
_cell.angle_beta   90.00
_cell.angle_gamma   90.00
#
_symmetry.space_group_name_H-M   'P 1'
#
loop_
_entity.id
_entity.type
_entity.pdbx_description
1 polymer ?
#
loop_
_entity_poly.entity_id
_entity_poly.type
_entity_poly.pdbx_seq_one_letter_code
_entity_poly.pdbx_strand_id
1 'polypeptide(L)'
;MTQSGPQIKGEAKTYKKNQFTTTEGGLYIGHVMENNAKMAVAIRRIFPSPFKRAQYIGLQQSGTKNGSILCSAPATFEITCGESPVQEVAGMWYAENGDIVIGAPKGNIRIFAQNIDLISQGDGKESGFVQIRANANFEAEATDVKLTADSTLSIAADKDIDINSTGKTQVDCGSWKVIEGGDFFQIPGTGNLTIEQHIKAMIKLVKSIA
;
A
#
# COMPACT_ATOMS: atom_id res chain seq x y z
N MET A 1 -20.83 -32.71 -42.49
CA MET A 1 -21.88 -31.69 -42.57
C MET A 1 -22.23 -31.24 -41.16
N THR A 2 -21.56 -30.20 -40.67
CA THR A 2 -21.79 -29.65 -39.32
C THR A 2 -22.98 -28.72 -39.36
N GLN A 3 -24.09 -29.13 -38.73
CA GLN A 3 -25.28 -28.31 -38.55
C GLN A 3 -24.97 -27.18 -37.56
N SER A 4 -25.14 -25.94 -38.01
CA SER A 4 -25.11 -24.75 -37.17
C SER A 4 -26.46 -24.57 -36.49
N GLY A 5 -26.49 -24.67 -35.16
CA GLY A 5 -27.64 -24.26 -34.35
C GLY A 5 -27.89 -22.74 -34.42
N PRO A 6 -29.04 -22.26 -33.94
CA PRO A 6 -29.46 -20.86 -34.08
C PRO A 6 -28.51 -19.93 -33.31
N GLN A 7 -27.98 -18.91 -34.00
CA GLN A 7 -27.19 -17.86 -33.35
C GLN A 7 -28.10 -16.94 -32.53
N ILE A 8 -27.87 -16.90 -31.22
CA ILE A 8 -28.53 -15.96 -30.32
C ILE A 8 -27.93 -14.57 -30.56
N LYS A 9 -28.81 -13.57 -30.75
CA LYS A 9 -28.48 -12.19 -31.11
C LYS A 9 -27.59 -11.56 -30.01
N GLY A 10 -26.27 -11.52 -30.25
CA GLY A 10 -25.29 -10.93 -29.34
C GLY A 10 -24.00 -11.75 -29.14
N GLU A 11 -23.95 -13.00 -29.60
CA GLU A 11 -22.75 -13.84 -29.44
C GLU A 11 -21.58 -13.36 -30.32
N ALA A 12 -20.40 -13.21 -29.72
CA ALA A 12 -19.19 -12.81 -30.44
C ALA A 12 -18.84 -13.87 -31.51
N LYS A 13 -18.88 -13.47 -32.80
CA LYS A 13 -18.54 -14.36 -33.92
C LYS A 13 -17.15 -14.99 -33.73
N THR A 14 -17.13 -16.31 -33.66
CA THR A 14 -15.91 -17.12 -33.60
C THR A 14 -15.63 -17.67 -35.00
N TYR A 15 -14.52 -17.25 -35.61
CA TYR A 15 -14.23 -17.56 -37.01
C TYR A 15 -13.67 -18.97 -37.22
N LYS A 16 -12.86 -19.49 -36.28
CA LYS A 16 -12.43 -20.90 -36.19
C LYS A 16 -12.19 -21.25 -34.72
N LYS A 17 -12.84 -22.31 -34.24
CA LYS A 17 -12.70 -22.83 -32.87
C LYS A 17 -11.84 -24.10 -32.94
N ASN A 18 -10.62 -24.02 -32.42
CA ASN A 18 -9.74 -25.18 -32.29
C ASN A 18 -9.52 -25.46 -30.81
N GLN A 19 -9.62 -26.71 -30.42
CA GLN A 19 -9.43 -27.14 -29.03
C GLN A 19 -8.53 -28.36 -29.02
N PHE A 20 -7.47 -28.29 -28.21
CA PHE A 20 -6.61 -29.43 -27.92
C PHE A 20 -6.81 -29.74 -26.45
N THR A 21 -7.54 -30.82 -26.16
CA THR A 21 -8.00 -31.14 -24.81
C THR A 21 -7.69 -32.58 -24.47
N THR A 22 -7.31 -32.81 -23.22
CA THR A 22 -7.27 -34.12 -22.58
C THR A 22 -8.35 -34.17 -21.50
N THR A 23 -8.41 -35.27 -20.75
CA THR A 23 -9.21 -35.35 -19.52
C THR A 23 -8.73 -34.36 -18.44
N GLU A 24 -7.51 -33.83 -18.58
CA GLU A 24 -6.83 -33.11 -17.52
C GLU A 24 -6.79 -31.60 -17.74
N GLY A 25 -6.61 -31.19 -18.99
CA GLY A 25 -6.42 -29.81 -19.37
C GLY A 25 -6.72 -29.57 -20.83
N GLY A 26 -6.78 -28.29 -21.19
CA GLY A 26 -7.09 -27.90 -22.56
C GLY A 26 -6.54 -26.56 -22.97
N LEU A 27 -6.14 -26.50 -24.23
CA LEU A 27 -5.84 -25.29 -24.98
C LEU A 27 -7.04 -24.96 -25.87
N TYR A 28 -7.62 -23.79 -25.65
CA TYR A 28 -8.83 -23.30 -26.31
C TYR A 28 -8.49 -22.08 -27.16
N ILE A 29 -8.64 -22.19 -28.48
CA ILE A 29 -8.36 -21.10 -29.42
C ILE A 29 -9.67 -20.56 -29.98
N GLY A 30 -9.88 -19.24 -29.88
CA GLY A 30 -11.12 -18.59 -30.31
C GLY A 30 -12.33 -19.09 -29.52
N HIS A 31 -12.27 -19.09 -28.20
CA HIS A 31 -13.34 -19.60 -27.34
C HIS A 31 -14.14 -18.47 -26.70
N VAL A 32 -15.46 -18.57 -26.71
CA VAL A 32 -16.35 -17.62 -26.02
C VAL A 32 -16.66 -18.16 -24.63
N MET A 33 -16.43 -17.36 -23.60
CA MET A 33 -16.77 -17.67 -22.21
C MET A 33 -18.26 -17.44 -21.93
N GLU A 34 -18.75 -17.94 -20.79
CA GLU A 34 -20.16 -17.77 -20.38
C GLU A 34 -20.61 -16.30 -20.27
N ASN A 35 -19.68 -15.39 -19.95
CA ASN A 35 -19.93 -13.94 -19.92
C ASN A 35 -19.89 -13.28 -21.31
N ASN A 36 -19.92 -14.08 -22.39
CA ASN A 36 -19.83 -13.65 -23.79
C ASN A 36 -18.52 -12.92 -24.15
N ALA A 37 -17.50 -12.98 -23.30
CA ALA A 37 -16.16 -12.51 -23.62
C ALA A 37 -15.44 -13.54 -24.51
N LYS A 38 -14.85 -13.06 -25.59
CA LYS A 38 -14.08 -13.89 -26.52
C LYS A 38 -12.63 -13.96 -26.05
N MET A 39 -12.10 -15.16 -25.97
CA MET A 39 -10.70 -15.45 -25.68
C MET A 39 -10.00 -15.82 -26.98
N ALA A 40 -8.91 -15.14 -27.30
CA ALA A 40 -8.04 -15.52 -28.42
C ALA A 40 -7.41 -16.89 -28.14
N VAL A 41 -6.85 -17.06 -26.93
CA VAL A 41 -6.29 -18.31 -26.42
C VAL A 41 -6.63 -18.42 -24.93
N ALA A 42 -7.00 -19.61 -24.46
CA ALA A 42 -7.10 -19.92 -23.04
C ALA A 42 -6.49 -21.30 -22.74
N ILE A 43 -5.65 -21.36 -21.71
CA ILE A 43 -5.08 -22.59 -21.15
C ILE A 43 -5.84 -22.87 -19.85
N ARG A 44 -6.50 -24.02 -19.75
CA ARG A 44 -7.39 -24.34 -18.64
C ARG A 44 -7.14 -25.73 -18.09
N ARG A 45 -7.36 -25.89 -16.78
CA ARG A 45 -7.50 -27.19 -16.13
C ARG A 45 -8.96 -27.64 -16.18
N ILE A 46 -9.23 -28.91 -16.53
CA ILE A 46 -10.59 -29.42 -16.85
C ILE A 46 -11.15 -30.39 -15.78
N PHE A 47 -10.34 -30.91 -14.85
CA PHE A 47 -10.81 -31.84 -13.81
C PHE A 47 -11.81 -31.25 -12.80
N PRO A 48 -12.61 -32.09 -12.11
CA PRO A 48 -13.45 -31.65 -10.99
C PRO A 48 -12.56 -31.02 -9.92
N SER A 49 -12.73 -29.72 -9.75
CA SER A 49 -12.02 -28.94 -8.78
C SER A 49 -12.91 -28.76 -7.55
N PRO A 50 -12.37 -28.81 -6.32
CA PRO A 50 -13.12 -28.35 -5.14
C PRO A 50 -13.37 -26.84 -5.18
N PHE A 51 -12.74 -26.11 -6.09
CA PHE A 51 -12.86 -24.66 -6.21
C PHE A 51 -14.02 -24.25 -7.11
N LYS A 52 -14.76 -23.23 -6.69
CA LYS A 52 -15.85 -22.62 -7.47
C LYS A 52 -15.36 -21.90 -8.74
N ARG A 53 -14.09 -21.49 -8.77
CA ARG A 53 -13.47 -20.77 -9.90
C ARG A 53 -12.55 -21.70 -10.68
N ALA A 54 -12.58 -21.60 -12.00
CA ALA A 54 -11.65 -22.32 -12.86
C ALA A 54 -10.23 -21.77 -12.73
N GLN A 55 -9.25 -22.68 -12.83
CA GLN A 55 -7.85 -22.33 -13.00
C GLN A 55 -7.54 -22.15 -14.49
N TYR A 56 -7.10 -20.96 -14.87
CA TYR A 56 -6.77 -20.66 -16.26
C TYR A 56 -5.86 -19.45 -16.44
N ILE A 57 -5.19 -19.41 -17.59
CA ILE A 57 -4.61 -18.21 -18.16
C ILE A 57 -5.29 -17.97 -19.50
N GLY A 58 -5.73 -16.75 -19.77
CA GLY A 58 -6.43 -16.45 -21.01
C GLY A 58 -6.18 -15.04 -21.55
N LEU A 59 -6.06 -14.96 -22.87
CA LEU A 59 -5.89 -13.73 -23.64
C LEU A 59 -7.25 -13.25 -24.12
N GLN A 60 -7.79 -12.20 -23.50
CA GLN A 60 -9.13 -11.71 -23.80
C GLN A 60 -9.12 -10.77 -25.03
N GLN A 61 -10.03 -11.00 -25.98
CA GLN A 61 -10.11 -10.31 -27.28
C GLN A 61 -11.41 -9.49 -27.46
N SER A 62 -12.32 -9.49 -26.48
CA SER A 62 -13.53 -8.67 -26.53
C SER A 62 -14.05 -8.32 -25.13
N GLY A 63 -15.07 -7.46 -25.06
CA GLY A 63 -15.66 -7.00 -23.80
C GLY A 63 -14.83 -5.91 -23.12
N THR A 64 -15.16 -5.59 -21.88
CA THR A 64 -14.55 -4.48 -21.11
C THR A 64 -13.06 -4.67 -20.79
N LYS A 65 -12.57 -5.90 -20.86
CA LYS A 65 -11.15 -6.24 -20.64
C LYS A 65 -10.46 -6.73 -21.92
N ASN A 66 -10.86 -6.21 -23.07
CA ASN A 66 -10.22 -6.52 -24.35
C ASN A 66 -8.72 -6.16 -24.29
N GLY A 67 -7.86 -7.07 -24.76
CA GLY A 67 -6.41 -6.94 -24.71
C GLY A 67 -5.77 -7.36 -23.39
N SER A 68 -6.56 -7.73 -22.38
CA SER A 68 -6.04 -8.16 -21.08
C SER A 68 -5.62 -9.62 -21.06
N ILE A 69 -4.65 -9.91 -20.18
CA ILE A 69 -4.31 -11.27 -19.76
C ILE A 69 -5.02 -11.52 -18.43
N LEU A 70 -5.81 -12.60 -18.37
CA LEU A 70 -6.48 -13.04 -17.16
C LEU A 70 -5.78 -14.27 -16.61
N CYS A 71 -5.18 -14.14 -15.43
CA CYS A 71 -4.64 -15.25 -14.66
C CYS A 71 -5.58 -15.54 -13.49
N SER A 72 -6.16 -16.74 -13.46
CA SER A 72 -7.03 -17.21 -12.39
C SER A 72 -6.39 -18.43 -11.74
N ALA A 73 -5.92 -18.27 -10.51
CA ALA A 73 -5.37 -19.34 -9.69
C ALA A 73 -6.22 -19.49 -8.42
N PRO A 74 -7.09 -20.52 -8.31
CA PRO A 74 -7.98 -20.66 -7.17
C PRO A 74 -7.30 -20.96 -5.82
N ALA A 75 -6.06 -21.46 -5.87
CA ALA A 75 -5.23 -21.68 -4.70
C ALA A 75 -4.11 -20.62 -4.67
N THR A 76 -2.88 -21.00 -5.01
CA THR A 76 -1.71 -20.12 -4.99
C THR A 76 -1.34 -19.65 -6.40
N PHE A 77 -0.99 -18.38 -6.52
CA PHE A 77 -0.31 -17.83 -7.70
C PHE A 77 1.11 -17.43 -7.27
N GLU A 78 2.11 -18.18 -7.76
CA GLU A 78 3.52 -17.96 -7.44
C GLU A 78 4.27 -17.54 -8.71
N ILE A 79 5.08 -16.50 -8.60
CA ILE A 79 5.97 -16.05 -9.66
C ILE A 79 7.39 -16.10 -9.12
N THR A 80 8.16 -17.08 -9.57
CA THR A 80 9.58 -17.25 -9.22
C THR A 80 10.39 -16.98 -10.46
N CYS A 81 11.31 -16.00 -10.40
CA CYS A 81 12.09 -15.52 -11.53
C CYS A 81 13.45 -14.98 -11.07
N GLY A 82 14.39 -14.83 -12.02
CA GLY A 82 15.69 -14.21 -11.74
C GLY A 82 16.75 -15.13 -11.14
N GLU A 83 16.81 -16.41 -11.52
CA GLU A 83 17.87 -17.33 -11.07
C GLU A 83 19.28 -16.86 -11.51
N SER A 84 19.40 -16.18 -12.65
CA SER A 84 20.66 -15.58 -13.11
C SER A 84 20.38 -14.32 -13.97
N PRO A 85 20.09 -13.17 -13.35
CA PRO A 85 19.79 -11.94 -14.08
C PRO A 85 21.08 -11.34 -14.64
N VAL A 86 21.10 -10.99 -15.93
CA VAL A 86 22.29 -10.46 -16.61
C VAL A 86 22.55 -8.98 -16.26
N GLN A 87 21.59 -8.29 -15.65
CA GLN A 87 21.65 -6.84 -15.36
C GLN A 87 20.86 -6.49 -14.09
N GLU A 88 20.95 -7.34 -13.06
CA GLU A 88 20.33 -7.19 -11.71
C GLU A 88 18.80 -7.23 -11.66
N VAL A 89 18.08 -6.79 -12.69
CA VAL A 89 16.62 -6.77 -12.73
C VAL A 89 16.09 -8.18 -13.02
N ALA A 90 15.54 -8.83 -12.00
CA ALA A 90 14.89 -10.14 -12.09
C ALA A 90 13.41 -10.09 -12.52
N GLY A 91 12.72 -9.00 -12.23
CA GLY A 91 11.30 -8.82 -12.52
C GLY A 91 10.88 -7.36 -12.45
N MET A 92 9.92 -6.97 -13.30
CA MET A 92 9.43 -5.60 -13.39
C MET A 92 7.92 -5.60 -13.62
N TRP A 93 7.21 -4.83 -12.80
CA TRP A 93 5.76 -4.65 -12.90
C TRP A 93 5.53 -3.18 -13.24
N TYR A 94 5.33 -2.90 -14.52
CA TYR A 94 5.25 -1.54 -15.05
C TYR A 94 3.87 -1.30 -15.67
N ALA A 95 3.20 -0.23 -15.25
CA ALA A 95 1.97 0.26 -15.85
C ALA A 95 2.24 1.63 -16.48
N GLU A 96 2.10 1.73 -17.80
CA GLU A 96 2.31 2.99 -18.54
C GLU A 96 1.17 3.99 -18.27
N ASN A 97 -0.06 3.50 -18.14
CA ASN A 97 -1.25 4.29 -17.86
C ASN A 97 -2.17 3.55 -16.88
N GLY A 98 -2.57 4.24 -15.81
CA GLY A 98 -3.47 3.72 -14.78
C GLY A 98 -2.77 3.16 -13.54
N ASP A 99 -3.58 2.66 -12.61
CA ASP A 99 -3.11 2.27 -11.28
C ASP A 99 -2.68 0.79 -11.21
N ILE A 100 -1.67 0.52 -10.39
CA ILE A 100 -1.35 -0.84 -9.93
C ILE A 100 -1.98 -1.02 -8.55
N VAL A 101 -2.90 -1.98 -8.43
CA VAL A 101 -3.57 -2.30 -7.16
C VAL A 101 -3.07 -3.62 -6.61
N ILE A 102 -2.43 -3.59 -5.44
CA ILE A 102 -1.99 -4.77 -4.69
C ILE A 102 -2.86 -4.86 -3.42
N GLY A 103 -3.70 -5.89 -3.32
CA GLY A 103 -4.67 -6.00 -2.23
C GLY A 103 -4.83 -7.43 -1.71
N ALA A 104 -4.90 -7.56 -0.38
CA ALA A 104 -5.17 -8.82 0.31
C ALA A 104 -6.31 -8.64 1.34
N PRO A 105 -7.60 -8.61 0.91
CA PRO A 105 -8.72 -8.23 1.78
C PRO A 105 -8.93 -9.08 3.04
N LYS A 106 -8.36 -10.29 3.08
CA LYS A 106 -8.43 -11.23 4.20
C LYS A 106 -7.06 -11.82 4.54
N GLY A 107 -6.00 -11.10 4.21
CA GLY A 107 -4.63 -11.56 4.40
C GLY A 107 -3.68 -10.41 4.63
N ASN A 108 -2.41 -10.72 4.63
CA ASN A 108 -1.34 -9.75 4.85
C ASN A 108 -0.56 -9.56 3.54
N ILE A 109 -0.17 -8.32 3.28
CA ILE A 109 0.85 -8.00 2.29
C ILE A 109 2.17 -7.90 3.05
N ARG A 110 3.18 -8.68 2.66
CA ARG A 110 4.53 -8.62 3.24
C ARG A 110 5.51 -8.27 2.12
N ILE A 111 6.26 -7.18 2.32
CA ILE A 111 7.31 -6.72 1.41
C ILE A 111 8.64 -6.89 2.16
N PHE A 112 9.56 -7.64 1.58
CA PHE A 112 10.87 -7.92 2.18
C PHE A 112 11.95 -7.85 1.09
N ALA A 113 13.01 -7.10 1.37
CA ALA A 113 14.18 -6.95 0.50
C ALA A 113 15.36 -6.45 1.33
N GLN A 114 16.57 -6.49 0.76
CA GLN A 114 17.74 -5.87 1.39
C GLN A 114 17.57 -4.35 1.50
N ASN A 115 17.03 -3.72 0.45
CA ASN A 115 16.70 -2.30 0.39
C ASN A 115 15.29 -2.14 -0.21
N ILE A 116 14.50 -1.19 0.30
CA ILE A 116 13.16 -0.85 -0.21
C ILE A 116 13.08 0.67 -0.35
N ASP A 117 12.81 1.14 -1.57
CA ASP A 117 12.59 2.55 -1.87
C ASP A 117 11.12 2.79 -2.26
N LEU A 118 10.43 3.65 -1.50
CA LEU A 118 9.07 4.10 -1.80
C LEU A 118 9.11 5.55 -2.24
N ILE A 119 9.09 5.76 -3.55
CA ILE A 119 9.26 7.08 -4.16
C ILE A 119 7.99 7.45 -4.93
N SER A 120 7.44 8.62 -4.65
CA SER A 120 6.34 9.22 -5.40
C SER A 120 6.82 10.55 -5.96
N GLN A 121 6.71 10.72 -7.29
CA GLN A 121 7.08 11.94 -7.98
C GLN A 121 5.83 12.54 -8.59
N GLY A 122 5.55 13.77 -8.20
CA GLY A 122 4.43 14.55 -8.72
C GLY A 122 4.71 16.03 -8.51
N ASP A 123 3.71 16.85 -8.85
CA ASP A 123 3.78 18.30 -8.71
C ASP A 123 3.66 18.81 -7.27
N GLY A 124 3.41 17.91 -6.30
CA GLY A 124 3.28 18.22 -4.88
C GLY A 124 1.98 18.95 -4.52
N LYS A 125 1.10 19.21 -5.49
CA LYS A 125 -0.19 19.90 -5.28
C LYS A 125 -1.36 18.96 -5.49
N GLU A 126 -1.35 18.23 -6.60
CA GLU A 126 -2.39 17.29 -6.99
C GLU A 126 -1.87 15.86 -7.08
N SER A 127 -0.54 15.68 -7.08
CA SER A 127 0.14 14.40 -7.26
C SER A 127 1.44 14.29 -6.44
N GLY A 128 2.02 13.09 -6.35
CA GLY A 128 3.29 12.87 -5.66
C GLY A 128 3.16 12.48 -4.18
N PHE A 129 1.97 12.07 -3.74
CA PHE A 129 1.74 11.70 -2.35
C PHE A 129 2.16 10.25 -2.06
N VAL A 130 2.71 10.04 -0.87
CA VAL A 130 2.81 8.72 -0.22
C VAL A 130 1.97 8.77 1.05
N GLN A 131 0.89 8.01 1.10
CA GLN A 131 0.00 7.96 2.26
C GLN A 131 0.06 6.59 2.91
N ILE A 132 0.42 6.56 4.20
CA ILE A 132 0.41 5.35 5.03
C ILE A 132 -0.67 5.55 6.09
N ARG A 133 -1.69 4.69 6.08
CA ARG A 133 -2.82 4.77 7.01
C ARG A 133 -3.02 3.41 7.66
N ALA A 134 -3.02 3.39 8.99
CA ALA A 134 -3.36 2.22 9.78
C ALA A 134 -4.47 2.60 10.78
N ASN A 135 -5.35 1.65 11.08
CA ASN A 135 -6.46 1.85 12.02
C ASN A 135 -6.12 1.46 13.45
N ALA A 136 -5.18 0.53 13.64
CA ALA A 136 -4.82 -0.01 14.94
C ALA A 136 -3.43 0.47 15.39
N ASN A 137 -2.39 0.24 14.58
CA ASN A 137 -1.02 0.62 14.92
C ASN A 137 -0.18 0.89 13.66
N PHE A 138 0.77 1.81 13.78
CA PHE A 138 1.85 2.05 12.84
C PHE A 138 3.16 2.16 13.61
N GLU A 139 4.16 1.36 13.24
CA GLU A 139 5.44 1.25 13.93
C GLU A 139 6.58 1.43 12.92
N ALA A 140 7.59 2.23 13.30
CA ALA A 140 8.79 2.48 12.51
C ALA A 140 10.01 2.31 13.42
N GLU A 141 10.80 1.27 13.16
CA GLU A 141 11.99 0.92 13.92
C GLU A 141 13.21 0.85 13.00
N ALA A 142 14.26 1.58 13.36
CA ALA A 142 15.55 1.56 12.70
C ALA A 142 16.61 2.12 13.67
N THR A 143 17.89 1.91 13.36
CA THR A 143 18.99 2.58 14.10
C THR A 143 18.86 4.10 14.00
N ASP A 144 18.54 4.60 12.81
CA ASP A 144 18.33 6.02 12.55
C ASP A 144 16.98 6.23 11.83
N VAL A 145 16.16 7.14 12.36
CA VAL A 145 14.91 7.58 11.73
C VAL A 145 14.98 9.09 11.51
N LYS A 146 14.93 9.52 10.25
CA LYS A 146 14.99 10.94 9.86
C LYS A 146 13.69 11.35 9.15
N LEU A 147 13.03 12.36 9.71
CA LEU A 147 11.87 13.02 9.10
C LEU A 147 12.26 14.43 8.70
N THR A 148 12.01 14.82 7.45
CA THR A 148 12.34 16.15 6.94
C THR A 148 11.21 16.63 6.04
N ALA A 149 10.80 17.88 6.21
CA ALA A 149 9.77 18.52 5.42
C ALA A 149 10.20 19.97 5.12
N ASP A 150 10.00 20.42 3.88
CA ASP A 150 10.44 21.75 3.45
C ASP A 150 9.57 22.88 4.02
N SER A 151 8.27 22.64 4.16
CA SER A 151 7.33 23.63 4.70
C SER A 151 7.00 23.34 6.16
N THR A 152 6.35 22.19 6.43
CA THR A 152 5.75 21.94 7.73
C THR A 152 5.83 20.45 8.06
N LEU A 153 6.27 20.15 9.29
CA LEU A 153 6.08 18.85 9.93
C LEU A 153 5.06 19.04 11.06
N SER A 154 3.97 18.27 11.04
CA SER A 154 2.92 18.31 12.06
C SER A 154 2.79 16.95 12.73
N ILE A 155 2.77 16.95 14.06
CA ILE A 155 2.55 15.76 14.89
C ILE A 155 1.44 16.12 15.87
N ALA A 156 0.37 15.34 15.88
CA ALA A 156 -0.80 15.56 16.73
C ALA A 156 -1.32 14.22 17.25
N ALA A 157 -1.72 14.21 18.52
CA ALA A 157 -2.39 13.09 19.17
C ALA A 157 -3.51 13.64 20.06
N ASP A 158 -4.62 12.91 20.16
CA ASP A 158 -5.77 13.32 20.98
C ASP A 158 -5.48 13.28 22.47
N LYS A 159 -4.57 12.38 22.87
CA LYS A 159 -4.25 12.14 24.28
C LYS A 159 -2.85 12.67 24.61
N ASP A 160 -1.82 11.94 24.19
CA ASP A 160 -0.45 12.20 24.60
C ASP A 160 0.52 12.06 23.41
N ILE A 161 1.57 12.89 23.40
CA ILE A 161 2.77 12.70 22.57
C ILE A 161 3.94 12.53 23.54
N ASP A 162 4.49 11.32 23.59
CA ASP A 162 5.59 10.98 24.50
C ASP A 162 6.93 10.99 23.76
N ILE A 163 7.87 11.82 24.23
CA ILE A 163 9.25 11.89 23.71
C ILE A 163 10.20 11.40 24.80
N ASN A 164 10.63 10.14 24.68
CA ASN A 164 11.54 9.50 25.63
C ASN A 164 12.93 9.33 25.01
N SER A 165 13.92 10.06 25.52
CA SER A 165 15.33 9.95 25.11
C SER A 165 16.22 9.68 26.31
N THR A 166 17.09 8.67 26.21
CA THR A 166 18.07 8.33 27.26
C THR A 166 19.29 9.25 27.24
N GLY A 167 19.59 9.82 26.08
CA GLY A 167 20.74 10.70 25.88
C GLY A 167 20.35 12.16 25.99
N LYS A 168 20.14 12.81 24.85
CA LYS A 168 19.80 14.22 24.76
C LYS A 168 18.60 14.41 23.84
N THR A 169 17.72 15.33 24.20
CA THR A 169 16.69 15.88 23.33
C THR A 169 17.03 17.34 23.12
N GLN A 170 17.21 17.76 21.86
CA GLN A 170 17.49 19.14 21.50
C GLN A 170 16.43 19.64 20.52
N VAL A 171 15.87 20.81 20.82
CA VAL A 171 15.00 21.54 19.92
C VAL A 171 15.68 22.86 19.60
N ASP A 172 16.14 23.00 18.37
CA ASP A 172 16.69 24.26 17.85
C ASP A 172 15.63 24.91 16.96
N CYS A 173 15.10 26.05 17.42
CA CYS A 173 14.05 26.76 16.70
C CYS A 173 14.14 28.26 16.98
N GLY A 174 13.69 29.08 16.00
CA GLY A 174 13.65 30.53 16.17
C GLY A 174 12.66 30.98 17.25
N SER A 175 11.55 30.26 17.42
CA SER A 175 10.56 30.51 18.48
C SER A 175 9.88 29.22 18.92
N TRP A 176 9.88 28.96 20.22
CA TRP A 176 9.11 27.88 20.84
C TRP A 176 7.95 28.47 21.64
N LYS A 177 6.72 28.05 21.32
CA LYS A 177 5.52 28.50 22.02
C LYS A 177 4.78 27.30 22.58
N VAL A 178 4.63 27.27 23.90
CA VAL A 178 3.75 26.32 24.59
C VAL A 178 2.42 27.02 24.87
N ILE A 179 1.31 26.36 24.52
CA ILE A 179 -0.04 26.81 24.86
C ILE A 179 -0.69 25.65 25.60
N GLU A 180 -0.91 25.82 26.89
CA GLU A 180 -1.41 24.77 27.77
C GLU A 180 -2.93 24.88 27.93
N GLY A 181 -3.61 23.74 28.08
CA GLY A 181 -5.00 23.67 28.55
C GLY A 181 -5.08 23.97 30.06
N GLY A 182 -6.23 24.45 30.52
CA GLY A 182 -6.41 25.11 31.83
C GLY A 182 -6.22 24.31 33.13
N ASP A 183 -5.56 23.15 33.11
CA ASP A 183 -5.19 22.40 34.32
C ASP A 183 -3.78 21.83 34.18
N PHE A 184 -2.78 22.62 34.58
CA PHE A 184 -1.50 22.08 35.01
C PHE A 184 -1.31 22.35 36.50
N PHE A 185 -0.99 21.29 37.22
CA PHE A 185 -0.52 21.33 38.60
C PHE A 185 0.73 22.21 38.68
N GLN A 186 0.59 23.42 39.24
CA GLN A 186 1.72 24.28 39.60
C GLN A 186 2.58 23.55 40.63
N ILE A 187 3.69 22.95 40.20
CA ILE A 187 4.82 22.78 41.12
C ILE A 187 5.33 24.21 41.40
N PRO A 188 5.39 24.65 42.66
CA PRO A 188 5.82 25.99 42.97
C PRO A 188 7.32 26.10 42.66
N GLY A 189 7.69 26.61 41.49
CA GLY A 189 9.09 26.92 41.24
C GLY A 189 9.59 27.16 39.83
N THR A 190 8.91 26.80 38.74
CA THR A 190 9.51 27.00 37.41
C THR A 190 8.48 27.09 36.31
N GLY A 191 7.99 28.32 36.11
CA GLY A 191 7.21 28.76 34.95
C GLY A 191 7.06 30.27 35.09
N ASN A 192 7.70 31.03 34.19
CA ASN A 192 7.74 32.50 34.13
C ASN A 192 7.34 33.21 35.43
N LEU A 193 8.28 33.29 36.39
CA LEU A 193 8.11 34.17 37.53
C LEU A 193 7.94 35.58 36.98
N THR A 194 6.78 36.20 37.15
CA THR A 194 6.69 37.64 37.03
C THR A 194 7.71 38.24 38.00
N ILE A 195 8.32 39.39 37.66
CA ILE A 195 9.40 40.01 38.46
C ILE A 195 9.01 40.09 39.96
N GLU A 196 7.73 40.29 40.25
CA GLU A 196 7.17 40.28 41.60
C GLU A 196 7.29 38.94 42.34
N GLN A 197 7.12 37.81 41.66
CA GLN A 197 7.28 36.48 42.25
C GLN A 197 8.76 36.16 42.52
N HIS A 198 9.67 36.69 41.70
CA HIS A 198 11.11 36.59 41.92
C HIS A 198 11.56 37.40 43.17
N ILE A 199 11.03 38.62 43.33
CA ILE A 199 11.29 39.46 44.51
C ILE A 199 10.73 38.80 45.79
N LYS A 200 9.52 38.22 45.74
CA LYS A 200 8.93 37.52 46.89
C LYS A 200 9.74 36.28 47.30
N ALA A 201 10.32 35.55 46.34
CA ALA A 201 11.21 34.44 46.62
C ALA A 201 12.51 34.89 47.29
N MET A 202 13.12 35.98 46.80
CA MET A 202 14.33 36.58 47.39
C MET A 202 14.10 37.07 48.83
N ILE A 203 12.96 37.72 49.11
CA ILE A 203 12.63 38.16 50.48
C ILE A 203 12.47 36.97 51.44
N LYS A 204 11.89 35.85 50.98
CA LYS A 204 11.78 34.62 51.78
C LYS A 204 13.15 34.00 52.07
N LEU A 205 14.06 34.04 51.10
CA LEU A 205 15.44 33.55 51.25
C LEU A 205 16.23 34.39 52.26
N VAL A 206 16.12 35.72 52.18
CA VAL A 206 16.77 36.62 53.14
C VAL A 206 16.23 36.42 54.56
N LYS A 207 14.90 36.20 54.72
CA LYS A 207 14.29 35.86 56.01
C LYS A 207 14.62 34.46 56.55
N SER A 208 15.15 33.58 55.70
CA SER A 208 15.58 32.24 56.10
C SER A 208 17.05 32.20 56.54
N ILE A 209 17.81 33.27 56.27
CA ILE A 209 19.24 33.39 56.58
C ILE A 209 19.48 34.33 57.79
N ALA A 210 18.49 35.14 58.15
CA ALA A 210 18.44 35.92 59.39
C ALA A 210 17.68 35.16 60.49
#